data_AF-A0A7H8QXX3-F1
#
_entry.id   AF-A0A7H8QXX3-F1
#
_cell.length_a   1.000
_cell.length_b   1.000
_cell.length_c   1.000
_cell.angle_alpha   90.00
_cell.angle_beta   90.00
_cell.angle_gamma   90.00
#
_symmetry.space_group_name_H-M   'P 1'
#
loop_
_entity.id
_entity.type
_entity.pdbx_description
1 polymer ?
#
loop_
_entity_poly.entity_id
_entity_poly.type
_entity_poly.pdbx_seq_one_letter_code
_entity_poly.pdbx_strand_id
1 'polypeptide(L)'
;MAEEYMLSPMSDGNSQPNKPARACDRCYQVKERCQWSTPSKSCVRCRRLDFTCTTARPIRPAGRRPRKFQHLKYTVPALTTALTPNPPTSAYDHAISPFPFLGNDWIPIENKLIHFMLDSSQVDKLDGYVLTPRFQNEERRWLVDSLRTSFPTLKDIYVACAGSLLQVLEGENETAASLRDLCIRHASAAVTKLRYLSVTNREDAIICLNLGIGLATFGYSALGANVSGICRYCLNLIRPIIETEPLSNAEMQSLLYCLVFFETMDCLATRQVPTIKVTVPFPTMVDRFIGLSYPLLPIFYDICLVSNELAGYLPSQNAEISRRLDKIETAAIEWIPPVPSNFLGEFQPMDAVRILAQARVYRLLALLLIHRLRNPFGQNDREAEHWSQDIINELEFANRLCNNRPVHCVSMPFLAAAVEVTEPAMRVKMLELVDTYIDSYGPAVRKWARFYLTGIWQDRDRGQPTWWLSSDQKSSVGFTSL
;
A
#
# COMPACT_ATOMS: atom_id res chain seq x y z
N MET A 1 8.34 -63.69 -34.47
CA MET A 1 8.53 -63.50 -35.92
C MET A 1 8.21 -62.03 -36.19
N ALA A 2 9.18 -61.11 -36.19
CA ALA A 2 10.15 -60.84 -37.27
C ALA A 2 9.41 -60.63 -38.61
N GLU A 3 9.52 -59.54 -39.36
CA GLU A 3 10.64 -58.64 -39.75
C GLU A 3 10.05 -57.23 -40.02
N GLU A 4 10.66 -56.07 -39.76
CA GLU A 4 11.93 -55.45 -40.20
C GLU A 4 12.05 -55.10 -41.70
N TYR A 5 11.95 -53.80 -42.03
CA TYR A 5 12.58 -53.09 -43.17
C TYR A 5 12.52 -51.57 -42.84
N MET A 6 13.56 -50.92 -42.28
CA MET A 6 14.75 -50.30 -42.89
C MET A 6 14.52 -49.05 -43.77
N LEU A 7 15.06 -47.92 -43.24
CA LEU A 7 15.77 -46.79 -43.89
C LEU A 7 15.06 -45.44 -44.19
N SER A 8 15.51 -44.42 -43.43
CA SER A 8 15.40 -42.93 -43.47
C SER A 8 15.85 -42.27 -44.80
N PRO A 9 15.84 -40.92 -45.01
CA PRO A 9 15.50 -39.79 -44.11
C PRO A 9 14.57 -38.70 -44.72
N MET A 10 13.81 -37.96 -43.90
CA MET A 10 13.15 -36.72 -44.35
C MET A 10 13.77 -35.49 -43.68
N SER A 11 14.28 -34.64 -44.56
CA SER A 11 14.92 -33.35 -44.38
C SER A 11 13.98 -32.28 -43.80
N ASP A 12 14.54 -31.43 -42.95
CA ASP A 12 14.04 -30.12 -42.58
C ASP A 12 13.59 -29.28 -43.78
N GLY A 13 12.43 -28.64 -43.68
CA GLY A 13 11.99 -27.69 -44.71
C GLY A 13 10.58 -27.17 -44.52
N ASN A 14 10.38 -26.21 -43.60
CA ASN A 14 9.22 -25.32 -43.68
C ASN A 14 9.63 -23.86 -43.43
N SER A 15 10.21 -23.25 -44.47
CA SER A 15 10.58 -21.84 -44.54
C SER A 15 9.38 -21.01 -45.04
N GLN A 16 8.61 -20.44 -44.10
CA GLN A 16 7.64 -19.40 -44.41
C GLN A 16 8.34 -18.13 -44.93
N PRO A 17 7.82 -17.45 -45.97
CA PRO A 17 8.46 -16.29 -46.57
C PRO A 17 8.37 -15.04 -45.67
N ASN A 18 9.55 -14.59 -45.26
CA ASN A 18 9.94 -13.30 -44.66
C ASN A 18 8.89 -12.16 -44.74
N LYS A 19 8.12 -11.99 -43.66
CA LYS A 19 7.61 -10.66 -43.28
C LYS A 19 8.79 -9.90 -42.65
N PRO A 20 9.21 -8.72 -43.15
CA PRO A 20 10.22 -7.93 -42.44
C PRO A 20 9.64 -7.46 -41.09
N ALA A 21 10.12 -8.03 -40.00
CA ALA A 21 9.63 -7.81 -38.63
C ALA A 21 9.90 -6.39 -38.06
N ARG A 22 10.40 -5.45 -38.87
CA ARG A 22 10.81 -4.11 -38.41
C ARG A 22 10.20 -2.98 -39.23
N ALA A 23 9.94 -1.86 -38.55
CA ALA A 23 9.59 -0.60 -39.19
C ALA A 23 10.75 -0.06 -40.04
N CYS A 24 10.45 0.66 -41.11
CA CYS A 24 11.47 1.38 -41.89
C CYS A 24 12.06 2.54 -41.10
N ASP A 25 13.26 3.00 -41.49
CA ASP A 25 14.04 4.00 -40.75
C ASP A 25 13.23 5.30 -40.54
N ARG A 26 12.48 5.72 -41.56
CA ARG A 26 11.68 6.95 -41.54
C ARG A 26 10.44 6.84 -40.64
N CYS A 27 9.71 5.71 -40.71
CA CYS A 27 8.57 5.50 -39.81
C CYS A 27 9.02 5.35 -38.36
N TYR A 28 10.19 4.74 -38.13
CA TYR A 28 10.82 4.67 -36.81
C TYR A 28 11.16 6.07 -36.27
N GLN A 29 11.77 6.94 -37.09
CA GLN A 29 12.18 8.28 -36.68
C GLN A 29 11.01 9.15 -36.24
N VAL A 30 9.89 9.07 -36.95
CA VAL A 30 8.69 9.87 -36.64
C VAL A 30 7.69 9.14 -35.73
N LYS A 31 8.08 7.96 -35.19
CA LYS A 31 7.27 7.12 -34.28
C LYS A 31 5.87 6.74 -34.81
N GLU A 32 5.77 6.48 -36.11
CA GLU A 32 4.50 6.18 -36.79
C GLU A 32 4.41 4.72 -37.23
N ARG A 33 3.18 4.21 -37.39
CA ARG A 33 2.94 2.79 -37.71
C ARG A 33 3.45 2.45 -39.11
N CYS A 34 4.40 1.51 -39.19
CA CYS A 34 4.95 1.01 -40.45
C CYS A 34 4.26 -0.29 -40.85
N GLN A 35 3.61 -0.30 -42.02
CA GLN A 35 2.94 -1.48 -42.56
C GLN A 35 3.55 -1.87 -43.91
N TRP A 36 3.92 -3.14 -44.05
CA TRP A 36 4.44 -3.71 -45.29
C TRP A 36 3.32 -4.47 -46.00
N SER A 37 3.12 -4.19 -47.29
CA SER A 37 2.33 -5.06 -48.16
C SER A 37 3.26 -6.11 -48.75
N THR A 38 2.98 -7.40 -48.57
CA THR A 38 3.78 -8.48 -49.17
C THR A 38 3.43 -8.60 -50.66
N PRO A 39 4.38 -8.72 -51.62
CA PRO A 39 5.84 -8.63 -51.52
C PRO A 39 6.40 -7.29 -52.05
N SER A 40 6.29 -6.22 -51.28
CA SER A 40 6.80 -4.88 -51.64
C SER A 40 8.16 -4.57 -51.02
N LYS A 41 9.01 -3.86 -51.78
CA LYS A 41 10.27 -3.26 -51.29
C LYS A 41 10.08 -1.96 -50.49
N SER A 42 8.88 -1.36 -50.51
CA SER A 42 8.54 -0.15 -49.75
C SER A 42 7.33 -0.37 -48.83
N CYS A 43 7.32 0.26 -47.66
CA CYS A 43 6.15 0.25 -46.77
C CYS A 43 5.02 1.10 -47.35
N VAL A 44 3.77 0.81 -46.98
CA VAL A 44 2.56 1.46 -47.52
C VAL A 44 2.64 2.99 -47.39
N ARG A 45 3.14 3.48 -46.26
CA ARG A 45 3.25 4.91 -45.99
C ARG A 45 4.32 5.59 -46.84
N CYS A 46 5.51 4.99 -46.95
CA CYS A 46 6.57 5.52 -47.78
C CYS A 46 6.16 5.52 -49.26
N ARG A 47 5.44 4.49 -49.73
CA ARG A 47 4.91 4.45 -51.10
C ARG A 47 3.87 5.55 -51.35
N ARG A 48 2.91 5.73 -50.44
CA ARG A 48 1.85 6.75 -50.58
C ARG A 48 2.39 8.17 -50.61
N LEU A 49 3.48 8.42 -49.89
CA LEU A 49 4.09 9.75 -49.76
C LEU A 49 5.32 9.93 -50.67
N ASP A 50 5.55 9.00 -51.58
CA ASP A 50 6.68 8.96 -52.52
C ASP A 50 8.05 9.19 -51.85
N PHE A 51 8.25 8.58 -50.68
CA PHE A 51 9.51 8.62 -49.94
C PHE A 51 10.32 7.35 -50.14
N THR A 52 11.64 7.53 -50.25
CA THR A 52 12.61 6.43 -50.23
C THR A 52 12.50 5.64 -48.93
N CYS A 53 12.22 4.35 -49.03
CA CYS A 53 12.03 3.45 -47.89
C CYS A 53 13.30 2.64 -47.64
N THR A 54 14.01 2.90 -46.54
CA THR A 54 15.22 2.17 -46.14
C THR A 54 15.05 1.45 -44.80
N THR A 55 15.86 0.42 -44.58
CA THR A 55 15.96 -0.26 -43.28
C THR A 55 17.42 -0.37 -42.82
N ALA A 56 18.29 0.57 -43.20
CA ALA A 56 19.73 0.47 -42.97
C ALA A 56 20.12 0.63 -41.48
N ARG A 57 19.17 0.91 -40.58
CA ARG A 57 19.45 1.12 -39.16
C ARG A 57 20.13 -0.10 -38.52
N PRO A 58 21.24 0.10 -37.76
CA PRO A 58 21.94 -0.97 -37.06
C PRO A 58 21.03 -1.63 -36.01
N ILE A 59 21.07 -2.97 -35.98
CA ILE A 59 20.32 -3.77 -35.01
C ILE A 59 20.98 -3.58 -33.64
N ARG A 60 20.27 -2.92 -32.72
CA ARG A 60 20.68 -2.91 -31.32
C ARG A 60 20.35 -4.28 -30.73
N PRO A 61 21.26 -4.94 -30.00
CA PRO A 61 20.95 -6.20 -29.34
C PRO A 61 19.77 -6.01 -28.38
N ALA A 62 18.82 -6.94 -28.41
CA ALA A 62 17.73 -6.97 -27.44
C ALA A 62 18.29 -7.41 -26.08
N GLY A 63 18.02 -6.60 -25.05
CA GLY A 63 18.48 -6.84 -23.69
C GLY A 63 19.69 -5.99 -23.28
N ARG A 64 19.65 -5.51 -22.02
CA ARG A 64 20.83 -4.96 -21.35
C ARG A 64 21.81 -6.13 -21.17
N ARG A 65 23.03 -6.01 -21.69
CA ARG A 65 24.12 -6.93 -21.31
C ARG A 65 24.19 -7.00 -19.77
N PRO A 66 24.31 -8.19 -19.16
CA PRO A 66 24.65 -8.27 -17.74
C PRO A 66 25.98 -7.52 -17.57
N ARG A 67 26.00 -6.46 -16.76
CA ARG A 67 27.28 -5.88 -16.34
C ARG A 67 27.97 -6.99 -15.55
N LYS A 68 29.07 -7.51 -16.10
CA LYS A 68 30.04 -8.28 -15.33
C LYS A 68 30.33 -7.45 -14.08
N PHE A 69 30.16 -8.06 -12.90
CA PHE A 69 30.60 -7.52 -11.63
C PHE A 69 32.11 -7.27 -11.72
N GLN A 70 32.50 -6.08 -12.15
CA GLN A 70 33.79 -5.52 -11.83
C GLN A 70 33.56 -4.70 -10.58
N HIS A 71 34.32 -5.03 -9.53
CA HIS A 71 34.48 -4.22 -8.31
C HIS A 71 34.69 -2.75 -8.70
N LEU A 72 33.61 -2.00 -8.84
CA LEU A 72 33.65 -0.56 -8.95
C LEU A 72 33.97 -0.07 -7.55
N LYS A 73 35.23 0.32 -7.36
CA LYS A 73 35.63 1.20 -6.27
C LYS A 73 34.80 2.47 -6.41
N TYR A 74 33.65 2.51 -5.74
CA TYR A 74 32.83 3.70 -5.65
C TYR A 74 33.51 4.66 -4.69
N THR A 75 34.22 5.64 -5.25
CA THR A 75 34.51 6.88 -4.54
C THR A 75 33.21 7.70 -4.55
N VAL A 76 32.51 7.72 -3.42
CA VAL A 76 31.34 8.56 -3.20
C VAL A 76 31.81 10.01 -2.98
N PRO A 77 31.37 11.01 -3.75
CA PRO A 77 31.53 12.41 -3.36
C PRO A 77 30.71 12.65 -2.09
N ALA A 78 31.40 13.12 -1.04
CA ALA A 78 30.95 13.42 0.31
C ALA A 78 29.41 13.52 0.55
N LEU A 79 28.85 12.43 1.07
CA LEU A 79 27.59 12.38 1.84
C LEU A 79 27.84 12.70 3.33
N THR A 80 28.96 13.36 3.65
CA THR A 80 29.49 13.49 5.02
C THR A 80 29.41 14.91 5.58
N THR A 81 28.99 15.91 4.81
CA THR A 81 29.21 17.32 5.19
C THR A 81 27.99 18.07 5.75
N ALA A 82 26.86 17.41 5.99
CA ALA A 82 25.65 18.06 6.54
C ALA A 82 25.30 17.68 7.99
N LEU A 83 26.18 16.95 8.69
CA LEU A 83 26.06 16.70 10.12
C LEU A 83 27.39 17.08 10.75
N THR A 84 27.50 18.29 11.30
CA THR A 84 28.69 18.77 12.02
C THR A 84 28.94 17.91 13.26
N PRO A 85 30.11 17.28 13.41
CA PRO A 85 30.60 16.75 14.67
C PRO A 85 31.42 17.82 15.40
N ASN A 86 31.20 18.00 16.71
CA ASN A 86 32.14 18.73 17.56
C ASN A 86 33.53 18.04 17.58
N PRO A 87 34.65 18.78 17.71
CA PRO A 87 36.00 18.22 17.57
C PRO A 87 36.46 17.44 18.82
N PRO A 88 37.53 16.62 18.68
CA PRO A 88 37.67 15.35 19.37
C PRO A 88 38.61 15.41 20.57
N THR A 89 38.39 14.53 21.54
CA THR A 89 39.45 14.06 22.44
C THR A 89 39.52 12.55 22.37
N SER A 90 40.66 12.10 21.87
CA SER A 90 41.21 10.74 21.78
C SER A 90 40.63 9.68 22.71
N ALA A 91 40.07 8.62 22.12
CA ALA A 91 40.51 7.24 22.29
C ALA A 91 39.69 6.36 21.34
N TYR A 92 40.33 5.35 20.77
CA TYR A 92 39.67 4.31 19.98
C TYR A 92 38.67 3.54 20.84
N ASP A 93 37.42 3.98 20.86
CA ASP A 93 36.31 3.12 21.27
C ASP A 93 35.72 2.49 20.02
N HIS A 94 35.94 1.18 19.90
CA HIS A 94 35.06 0.31 19.15
C HIS A 94 33.66 0.46 19.73
N ALA A 95 32.89 1.44 19.22
CA ALA A 95 31.47 1.54 19.51
C ALA A 95 30.83 0.24 19.00
N ILE A 96 30.57 -0.66 19.96
CA ILE A 96 29.83 -1.90 19.76
C ILE A 96 28.53 -1.48 19.08
N SER A 97 28.35 -1.93 17.83
CA SER A 97 27.07 -1.77 17.15
C SER A 97 25.97 -2.27 18.10
N PRO A 98 24.91 -1.49 18.38
CA PRO A 98 23.80 -1.96 19.21
C PRO A 98 23.11 -3.21 18.63
N PHE A 99 23.43 -3.55 17.36
CA PHE A 99 23.01 -4.77 16.69
C PHE A 99 24.25 -5.52 16.15
N PRO A 100 25.01 -6.22 17.02
CA PRO A 100 26.26 -6.89 16.64
C PRO A 100 26.06 -8.02 15.61
N PHE A 101 24.82 -8.51 15.47
CA PHE A 101 24.45 -9.51 14.46
C PHE A 101 24.31 -8.96 13.05
N LEU A 102 24.31 -7.63 12.83
CA LEU A 102 24.14 -7.09 11.49
C LEU A 102 25.31 -7.44 10.56
N GLY A 103 26.52 -7.77 11.05
CA GLY A 103 27.58 -8.37 10.23
C GLY A 103 28.08 -7.53 9.04
N ASN A 104 29.02 -8.09 8.27
CA ASN A 104 29.68 -7.43 7.12
C ASN A 104 28.87 -7.49 5.81
N ASP A 105 27.68 -8.09 5.80
CA ASP A 105 26.85 -8.32 4.60
C ASP A 105 25.99 -7.11 4.19
N TRP A 106 26.14 -5.98 4.90
CA TRP A 106 25.47 -4.73 4.57
C TRP A 106 26.38 -3.81 3.77
N ILE A 107 25.80 -3.19 2.74
CA ILE A 107 26.42 -2.02 2.13
C ILE A 107 26.33 -0.86 3.14
N PRO A 108 27.33 0.03 3.26
CA PRO A 108 27.36 1.06 4.30
C PRO A 108 26.09 1.93 4.39
N ILE A 109 25.44 2.22 3.25
CA ILE A 109 24.18 2.98 3.23
C ILE A 109 23.01 2.18 3.81
N GLU A 110 22.90 0.89 3.52
CA GLU A 110 21.85 0.02 4.05
C GLU A 110 21.99 -0.11 5.56
N ASN A 111 23.23 -0.28 6.05
CA ASN A 111 23.50 -0.35 7.48
C ASN A 111 23.07 0.93 8.20
N LYS A 112 23.38 2.11 7.64
CA LYS A 112 22.93 3.40 8.18
C LYS A 112 21.41 3.50 8.23
N LEU A 113 20.70 3.06 7.20
CA LEU A 113 19.24 3.10 7.14
C LEU A 113 18.59 2.20 8.21
N ILE A 114 19.08 0.97 8.36
CA ILE A 114 18.57 0.05 9.38
C ILE A 114 18.87 0.56 10.78
N HIS A 115 20.07 1.07 11.02
CA HIS A 115 20.39 1.73 12.29
C HIS A 115 19.45 2.92 12.53
N PHE A 116 19.20 3.76 11.53
CA PHE A 116 18.28 4.89 11.67
C PHE A 116 16.86 4.47 12.07
N MET A 117 16.32 3.40 11.46
CA MET A 117 14.98 2.89 11.74
C MET A 117 14.88 2.21 13.12
N LEU A 118 15.93 1.50 13.53
CA LEU A 118 15.96 0.74 14.78
C LEU A 118 16.52 1.53 15.97
N ASP A 119 17.00 2.75 15.74
CA ASP A 119 17.57 3.62 16.75
C ASP A 119 16.52 3.95 17.84
N SER A 120 16.84 3.53 19.06
CA SER A 120 15.99 3.72 20.24
C SER A 120 16.06 5.11 20.84
N SER A 121 17.03 5.93 20.45
CA SER A 121 17.20 7.29 20.99
C SER A 121 16.16 8.29 20.48
N GLN A 122 15.43 7.96 19.41
CA GLN A 122 14.38 8.81 18.86
C GLN A 122 13.02 8.13 18.93
N VAL A 123 12.19 8.60 19.87
CA VAL A 123 10.88 8.03 20.22
C VAL A 123 9.84 8.26 19.12
N ASP A 124 10.00 9.28 18.27
CA ASP A 124 8.93 9.69 17.35
C ASP A 124 9.02 9.07 15.93
N LYS A 125 10.09 8.30 15.63
CA LYS A 125 10.31 7.79 14.26
C LYS A 125 9.27 6.75 13.80
N LEU A 126 8.67 6.02 14.74
CA LEU A 126 7.65 5.00 14.46
C LEU A 126 6.24 5.47 14.84
N ASP A 127 6.04 6.76 15.15
CA ASP A 127 4.75 7.28 15.63
C ASP A 127 3.62 7.13 14.59
N GLY A 128 3.94 6.85 13.32
CA GLY A 128 2.95 6.49 12.30
C GLY A 128 2.79 4.99 12.01
N TYR A 129 3.72 4.13 12.45
CA TYR A 129 3.69 2.70 12.14
C TYR A 129 2.80 1.89 13.09
N VAL A 130 2.58 2.40 14.29
CA VAL A 130 1.76 1.77 15.34
C VAL A 130 0.79 2.78 15.93
N LEU A 131 -0.30 2.30 16.53
CA LEU A 131 -1.40 3.16 16.97
C LEU A 131 -1.04 4.08 18.16
N THR A 132 -0.13 3.64 19.03
CA THR A 132 0.27 4.38 20.24
C THR A 132 1.76 4.16 20.56
N PRO A 133 2.43 5.16 21.19
CA PRO A 133 3.82 5.03 21.64
C PRO A 133 4.12 3.78 22.47
N ARG A 134 3.14 3.26 23.22
CA ARG A 134 3.30 2.00 23.99
C ARG A 134 3.79 0.85 23.12
N PHE A 135 3.29 0.73 21.89
CA PHE A 135 3.64 -0.36 20.99
C PHE A 135 4.98 -0.16 20.26
N GLN A 136 5.57 1.03 20.27
CA GLN A 136 6.79 1.30 19.51
C GLN A 136 7.99 0.45 19.97
N ASN A 137 8.15 0.26 21.29
CA ASN A 137 9.24 -0.55 21.83
C ASN A 137 9.03 -2.05 21.57
N GLU A 138 7.78 -2.50 21.56
CA GLU A 138 7.43 -3.86 21.19
C GLU A 138 7.67 -4.10 19.70
N GLU A 139 7.20 -3.20 18.84
CA GLU A 139 7.42 -3.26 17.41
C GLU A 139 8.90 -3.20 17.06
N ARG A 140 9.68 -2.32 17.70
CA ARG A 140 11.13 -2.26 17.48
C ARG A 140 11.82 -3.57 17.83
N ARG A 141 11.47 -4.19 18.97
CA ARG A 141 12.01 -5.50 19.36
C ARG A 141 11.61 -6.57 18.35
N TRP A 142 10.35 -6.56 17.92
CA TRP A 142 9.85 -7.47 16.91
C TRP A 142 10.59 -7.35 15.56
N LEU A 143 10.82 -6.14 15.08
CA LEU A 143 11.59 -5.89 13.85
C LEU A 143 13.03 -6.40 13.98
N VAL A 144 13.67 -6.19 15.13
CA VAL A 144 15.02 -6.69 15.42
C VAL A 144 15.06 -8.22 15.40
N ASP A 145 14.12 -8.88 16.07
CA ASP A 145 14.08 -10.32 16.15
C ASP A 145 13.72 -10.94 14.79
N SER A 146 12.76 -10.36 14.07
CA SER A 146 12.39 -10.77 12.70
C SER A 146 13.56 -10.63 11.72
N LEU A 147 14.34 -9.54 11.81
CA LEU A 147 15.57 -9.39 11.02
C LEU A 147 16.61 -10.43 11.39
N ARG A 148 16.73 -10.79 12.67
CA ARG A 148 17.70 -11.79 13.11
C ARG A 148 17.35 -13.18 12.58
N THR A 149 16.08 -13.57 12.66
CA THR A 149 15.64 -14.92 12.28
C THR A 149 15.48 -15.09 10.77
N SER A 150 15.05 -14.04 10.08
CA SER A 150 14.62 -14.11 8.67
C SER A 150 15.34 -13.09 7.79
N PHE A 151 16.59 -12.78 8.15
CA PHE A 151 17.44 -11.78 7.51
C PHE A 151 17.43 -11.81 5.97
N PRO A 152 17.73 -12.96 5.32
CA PRO A 152 17.88 -12.98 3.88
C PRO A 152 16.58 -12.63 3.17
N THR A 153 15.44 -12.86 3.81
CA THR A 153 14.11 -12.61 3.24
C THR A 153 13.67 -11.18 3.50
N LEU A 154 13.80 -10.69 4.74
CA LEU A 154 13.25 -9.40 5.18
C LEU A 154 14.16 -8.19 4.96
N LYS A 155 15.48 -8.38 4.80
CA LYS A 155 16.48 -7.31 4.63
C LYS A 155 16.00 -6.21 3.67
N ASP A 156 15.64 -6.59 2.45
CA ASP A 156 15.34 -5.63 1.39
C ASP A 156 14.13 -4.77 1.73
N ILE A 157 13.06 -5.36 2.27
CA ILE A 157 11.87 -4.58 2.57
C ILE A 157 12.11 -3.60 3.72
N TYR A 158 12.91 -3.98 4.73
CA TYR A 158 13.23 -3.10 5.84
C TYR A 158 14.13 -1.94 5.41
N VAL A 159 15.07 -2.17 4.49
CA VAL A 159 15.87 -1.08 3.89
C VAL A 159 14.97 -0.11 3.12
N ALA A 160 14.03 -0.63 2.33
CA ALA A 160 13.11 0.20 1.56
C ALA A 160 12.23 1.06 2.47
N CYS A 161 11.65 0.48 3.54
CA CYS A 161 10.86 1.22 4.53
C CYS A 161 11.70 2.26 5.29
N ALA A 162 12.91 1.88 5.74
CA ALA A 162 13.81 2.78 6.45
C ALA A 162 14.23 3.99 5.59
N GLY A 163 14.57 3.75 4.32
CA GLY A 163 14.90 4.83 3.39
C GLY A 163 13.71 5.73 3.05
N SER A 164 12.51 5.16 2.93
CA SER A 164 11.28 5.95 2.76
C SER A 164 11.01 6.83 3.99
N LEU A 165 11.17 6.29 5.19
CA LEU A 165 11.00 7.04 6.43
C LEU A 165 12.02 8.19 6.54
N LEU A 166 13.29 7.93 6.22
CA LEU A 166 14.33 8.96 6.22
C LEU A 166 14.00 10.10 5.24
N GLN A 167 13.53 9.75 4.03
CA GLN A 167 13.13 10.74 3.03
C GLN A 167 11.99 11.65 3.51
N VAL A 168 11.05 11.11 4.28
CA VAL A 168 9.96 11.91 4.86
C VAL A 168 10.51 12.92 5.89
N LEU A 169 11.47 12.51 6.72
CA LEU A 169 12.02 13.38 7.76
C LEU A 169 12.99 14.44 7.20
N GLU A 170 13.79 14.10 6.18
CA GLU A 170 14.82 15.00 5.64
C GLU A 170 14.33 15.91 4.50
N GLY A 171 13.15 15.65 3.93
CA GLY A 171 12.56 16.43 2.83
C GLY A 171 13.16 16.14 1.44
N GLU A 172 12.70 16.91 0.43
CA GLU A 172 13.13 16.75 -0.96
C GLU A 172 14.45 17.49 -1.25
N ASN A 173 15.57 16.76 -1.29
CA ASN A 173 16.89 17.25 -1.67
C ASN A 173 17.45 16.46 -2.88
N GLU A 174 18.55 16.91 -3.52
CA GLU A 174 19.16 16.19 -4.67
C GLU A 174 19.56 14.74 -4.33
N THR A 175 19.95 14.48 -3.07
CA THR A 175 20.24 13.14 -2.54
C THR A 175 18.99 12.25 -2.44
N ALA A 176 17.79 12.86 -2.36
CA ALA A 176 16.53 12.17 -2.19
C ALA A 176 16.12 11.36 -3.43
N ALA A 177 16.53 11.79 -4.64
CA ALA A 177 16.28 11.03 -5.86
C ALA A 177 17.08 9.71 -5.89
N SER A 178 18.34 9.76 -5.46
CA SER A 178 19.21 8.58 -5.38
C SER A 178 18.73 7.60 -4.29
N LEU A 179 18.30 8.13 -3.15
CA LEU A 179 17.71 7.32 -2.08
C LEU A 179 16.40 6.66 -2.53
N ARG A 180 15.53 7.39 -3.24
CA ARG A 180 14.29 6.84 -3.78
C ARG A 180 14.54 5.67 -4.74
N ASP A 181 15.50 5.80 -5.67
CA ASP A 181 15.88 4.71 -6.57
C ASP A 181 16.38 3.47 -5.80
N LEU A 182 17.20 3.69 -4.76
CA LEU A 182 17.65 2.62 -3.87
C LEU A 182 16.47 1.91 -3.21
N CYS A 183 15.53 2.66 -2.61
CA CYS A 183 14.35 2.09 -1.97
C CYS A 183 13.47 1.29 -2.94
N ILE A 184 13.24 1.80 -4.16
CA ILE A 184 12.46 1.10 -5.19
C ILE A 184 13.16 -0.21 -5.60
N ARG A 185 14.49 -0.21 -5.74
CA ARG A 185 15.25 -1.42 -6.05
C ARG A 185 15.11 -2.47 -4.96
N HIS A 186 15.21 -2.07 -3.69
CA HIS A 186 15.01 -2.98 -2.57
C HIS A 186 13.56 -3.48 -2.47
N ALA A 187 12.56 -2.61 -2.61
CA ALA A 187 11.16 -3.04 -2.66
C ALA A 187 10.91 -4.04 -3.79
N SER A 188 11.50 -3.83 -4.97
CA SER A 188 11.40 -4.76 -6.11
C SER A 188 12.05 -6.12 -5.81
N ALA A 189 13.19 -6.13 -5.10
CA ALA A 189 13.83 -7.36 -4.64
C ALA A 189 12.96 -8.09 -3.61
N ALA A 190 12.34 -7.37 -2.68
CA ALA A 190 11.39 -7.92 -1.72
C ALA A 190 10.14 -8.52 -2.41
N VAL A 191 9.56 -7.86 -3.42
CA VAL A 191 8.48 -8.44 -4.25
C VAL A 191 8.94 -9.74 -4.92
N THR A 192 10.17 -9.77 -5.41
CA THR A 192 10.73 -10.98 -6.03
C THR A 192 10.83 -12.12 -5.00
N LYS A 193 11.31 -11.84 -3.79
CA LYS A 193 11.35 -12.84 -2.71
C LYS A 193 9.96 -13.32 -2.31
N LEU A 194 8.99 -12.41 -2.19
CA LEU A 194 7.61 -12.75 -1.90
C LEU A 194 7.02 -13.71 -2.95
N ARG A 195 7.34 -13.51 -4.24
CA ARG A 195 6.88 -14.39 -5.33
C ARG A 195 7.44 -15.82 -5.29
N TYR A 196 8.62 -15.99 -4.71
CA TYR A 196 9.28 -17.30 -4.57
C TYR A 196 9.09 -17.92 -3.19
N LEU A 197 8.43 -17.21 -2.26
CA LEU A 197 8.17 -17.71 -0.92
C LEU A 197 7.12 -18.83 -0.99
N SER A 198 7.48 -20.00 -0.45
CA SER A 198 6.54 -21.10 -0.26
C SER A 198 6.08 -21.09 1.19
N VAL A 199 4.78 -20.91 1.42
CA VAL A 199 4.20 -20.90 2.78
C VAL A 199 3.71 -22.30 3.10
N THR A 200 4.43 -22.99 3.97
CA THR A 200 4.11 -24.38 4.36
C THR A 200 3.74 -24.52 5.82
N ASN A 201 4.21 -23.59 6.66
CA ASN A 201 4.04 -23.61 8.09
C ASN A 201 3.76 -22.19 8.62
N ARG A 202 3.58 -22.10 9.94
CA ARG A 202 3.27 -20.85 10.64
C ARG A 202 4.38 -19.80 10.57
N GLU A 203 5.65 -20.22 10.63
CA GLU A 203 6.79 -19.31 10.56
C GLU A 203 6.90 -18.68 9.17
N ASP A 204 6.72 -19.47 8.11
CA ASP A 204 6.65 -18.98 6.74
C ASP A 204 5.51 -17.97 6.57
N ALA A 205 4.36 -18.23 7.20
CA ALA A 205 3.20 -17.34 7.15
C ALA A 205 3.49 -15.99 7.84
N ILE A 206 4.18 -16.00 8.99
CA ILE A 206 4.63 -14.77 9.66
C ILE A 206 5.60 -13.99 8.77
N ILE A 207 6.54 -14.65 8.09
CA ILE A 207 7.46 -14.02 7.13
C ILE A 207 6.69 -13.42 5.95
N CYS A 208 5.71 -14.15 5.40
CA CYS A 208 4.85 -13.69 4.31
C CYS A 208 4.05 -12.44 4.70
N LEU A 209 3.47 -12.45 5.90
CA LEU A 209 2.74 -11.33 6.47
C LEU A 209 3.65 -10.11 6.69
N ASN A 210 4.84 -10.29 7.27
CA ASN A 210 5.82 -9.22 7.46
C ASN A 210 6.27 -8.61 6.12
N LEU A 211 6.54 -9.43 5.10
CA LEU A 211 6.83 -8.95 3.75
C LEU A 211 5.65 -8.16 3.17
N GLY A 212 4.44 -8.70 3.33
CA GLY A 212 3.20 -8.09 2.83
C GLY A 212 2.94 -6.72 3.44
N ILE A 213 3.02 -6.61 4.78
CA ILE A 213 2.85 -5.35 5.50
C ILE A 213 3.95 -4.37 5.09
N GLY A 214 5.22 -4.77 5.10
CA GLY A 214 6.30 -3.87 4.70
C GLY A 214 6.12 -3.34 3.27
N LEU A 215 5.74 -4.21 2.32
CA LEU A 215 5.48 -3.83 0.93
C LEU A 215 4.24 -2.96 0.79
N ALA A 216 3.18 -3.23 1.55
CA ALA A 216 1.98 -2.40 1.59
C ALA A 216 2.30 -1.02 2.19
N THR A 217 2.96 -0.96 3.34
CA THR A 217 3.38 0.29 3.95
C THR A 217 4.27 1.08 3.01
N PHE A 218 5.28 0.46 2.37
CA PHE A 218 6.14 1.13 1.40
C PHE A 218 5.35 1.62 0.18
N GLY A 219 4.50 0.77 -0.42
CA GLY A 219 3.69 1.12 -1.59
C GLY A 219 2.72 2.27 -1.30
N TYR A 220 2.01 2.21 -0.18
CA TYR A 220 1.13 3.25 0.29
C TYR A 220 1.90 4.57 0.54
N SER A 221 2.95 4.51 1.34
CA SER A 221 3.66 5.70 1.82
C SER A 221 4.56 6.37 0.78
N ALA A 222 5.42 5.60 0.12
CA ALA A 222 6.44 6.10 -0.79
C ALA A 222 5.89 6.38 -2.19
N LEU A 223 4.92 5.58 -2.63
CA LEU A 223 4.40 5.59 -4.01
C LEU A 223 2.96 6.09 -4.12
N GLY A 224 2.20 6.14 -3.02
CA GLY A 224 0.75 6.39 -3.08
C GLY A 224 0.02 5.31 -3.89
N ALA A 225 0.56 4.10 -3.94
CA ALA A 225 0.05 3.03 -4.78
C ALA A 225 -1.01 2.20 -4.04
N ASN A 226 -1.93 1.62 -4.82
CA ASN A 226 -2.88 0.62 -4.34
C ASN A 226 -2.13 -0.62 -3.82
N VAL A 227 -2.45 -1.06 -2.61
CA VAL A 227 -1.78 -2.17 -1.93
C VAL A 227 -2.58 -3.47 -1.96
N SER A 228 -3.85 -3.43 -2.39
CA SER A 228 -4.73 -4.61 -2.49
C SER A 228 -4.12 -5.78 -3.25
N GLY A 229 -3.36 -5.54 -4.33
CA GLY A 229 -2.70 -6.61 -5.07
C GLY A 229 -1.67 -7.39 -4.24
N ILE A 230 -0.86 -6.67 -3.46
CA ILE A 230 0.13 -7.28 -2.54
C ILE A 230 -0.59 -7.96 -1.39
N CYS A 231 -1.56 -7.29 -0.77
CA CYS A 231 -2.32 -7.83 0.35
C CYS A 231 -3.05 -9.12 -0.05
N ARG A 232 -3.77 -9.10 -1.17
CA ARG A 232 -4.47 -10.27 -1.73
C ARG A 232 -3.53 -11.41 -2.05
N TYR A 233 -2.36 -11.14 -2.60
CA TYR A 233 -1.37 -12.18 -2.88
C TYR A 233 -0.91 -12.87 -1.59
N CYS A 234 -0.47 -12.09 -0.60
CA CYS A 234 -0.05 -12.62 0.70
C CYS A 234 -1.17 -13.37 1.42
N LEU A 235 -2.38 -12.80 1.47
CA LEU A 235 -3.53 -13.41 2.14
C LEU A 235 -3.94 -14.74 1.48
N ASN A 236 -3.84 -14.86 0.16
CA ASN A 236 -4.08 -16.13 -0.52
C ASN A 236 -2.98 -17.17 -0.25
N LEU A 237 -1.71 -16.76 -0.11
CA LEU A 237 -0.63 -17.68 0.23
C LEU A 237 -0.79 -18.28 1.64
N ILE A 238 -1.23 -17.46 2.61
CA ILE A 238 -1.37 -17.90 4.01
C ILE A 238 -2.73 -18.54 4.32
N ARG A 239 -3.73 -18.37 3.45
CA ARG A 239 -5.10 -18.90 3.63
C ARG A 239 -5.13 -20.37 4.08
N PRO A 240 -4.38 -21.31 3.46
CA PRO A 240 -4.39 -22.71 3.88
C PRO A 240 -3.98 -22.91 5.34
N ILE A 241 -3.04 -22.10 5.86
CA ILE A 241 -2.57 -22.17 7.25
C ILE A 241 -3.67 -21.67 8.21
N ILE A 242 -4.35 -20.58 7.85
CA ILE A 242 -5.42 -19.99 8.67
C ILE A 242 -6.64 -20.90 8.73
N GLU A 243 -6.95 -21.61 7.64
CA GLU A 243 -8.11 -22.52 7.56
C GLU A 243 -7.87 -23.86 8.28
N THR A 244 -6.61 -24.28 8.46
CA THR A 244 -6.25 -25.57 9.05
C THR A 244 -5.90 -25.51 10.52
N GLU A 245 -5.39 -24.37 11.01
CA GLU A 245 -4.92 -24.23 12.39
C GLU A 245 -5.59 -23.05 13.10
N PRO A 246 -5.99 -23.21 14.38
CA PRO A 246 -6.49 -22.08 15.16
C PRO A 246 -5.36 -21.06 15.35
N LEU A 247 -5.65 -19.79 15.07
CA LEU A 247 -4.73 -18.68 15.32
C LEU A 247 -4.56 -18.52 16.84
N SER A 248 -3.52 -19.11 17.43
CA SER A 248 -3.21 -18.97 18.86
C SER A 248 -2.10 -17.96 19.15
N ASN A 249 -1.34 -17.54 18.11
CA ASN A 249 -0.24 -16.58 18.25
C ASN A 249 -0.76 -15.14 18.04
N ALA A 250 -0.68 -14.30 19.08
CA ALA A 250 -1.12 -12.90 19.07
C ALA A 250 -0.35 -12.02 18.06
N GLU A 251 0.93 -12.31 17.81
CA GLU A 251 1.76 -11.59 16.83
C GLU A 251 1.26 -11.86 15.42
N MET A 252 1.07 -13.14 15.08
CA MET A 252 0.52 -13.55 13.79
C MET A 252 -0.89 -12.97 13.58
N GLN A 253 -1.73 -12.97 14.61
CA GLN A 253 -3.05 -12.34 14.58
C GLN A 253 -2.95 -10.84 14.25
N SER A 254 -2.08 -10.10 14.94
CA SER A 254 -1.94 -8.66 14.73
C SER A 254 -1.45 -8.33 13.31
N LEU A 255 -0.50 -9.12 12.80
CA LEU A 255 0.00 -9.01 11.43
C LEU A 255 -1.12 -9.32 10.41
N LEU A 256 -1.88 -10.39 10.64
CA LEU A 256 -3.02 -10.75 9.79
C LEU A 256 -4.08 -9.64 9.76
N TYR A 257 -4.46 -9.13 10.92
CA TYR A 257 -5.47 -8.06 11.04
C TYR A 257 -5.02 -6.79 10.33
N CYS A 258 -3.75 -6.40 10.46
CA CYS A 258 -3.18 -5.28 9.73
C CYS A 258 -3.29 -5.45 8.20
N LEU A 259 -2.92 -6.62 7.69
CA LEU A 259 -2.94 -6.85 6.24
C LEU A 259 -4.35 -6.98 5.68
N VAL A 260 -5.26 -7.64 6.41
CA VAL A 260 -6.69 -7.69 6.06
C VAL A 260 -7.30 -6.30 6.10
N PHE A 261 -6.92 -5.48 7.09
CA PHE A 261 -7.39 -4.10 7.18
C PHE A 261 -6.98 -3.28 5.96
N PHE A 262 -5.70 -3.33 5.55
CA PHE A 262 -5.24 -2.66 4.33
C PHE A 262 -6.02 -3.13 3.08
N GLU A 263 -6.18 -4.45 2.90
CA GLU A 263 -6.97 -4.97 1.76
C GLU A 263 -8.42 -4.50 1.83
N THR A 264 -9.02 -4.50 3.02
CA THR A 264 -10.43 -4.15 3.21
C THR A 264 -10.70 -2.69 2.89
N MET A 265 -9.84 -1.77 3.34
CA MET A 265 -9.95 -0.35 3.03
C MET A 265 -9.82 -0.08 1.52
N ASP A 266 -8.88 -0.74 0.84
CA ASP A 266 -8.74 -0.65 -0.62
C ASP A 266 -9.94 -1.27 -1.34
N CYS A 267 -10.46 -2.39 -0.85
CA CYS A 267 -11.64 -3.07 -1.39
C CYS A 267 -12.90 -2.20 -1.27
N LEU A 268 -13.08 -1.50 -0.14
CA LEU A 268 -14.14 -0.50 0.02
C LEU A 268 -13.99 0.57 -1.06
N ALA A 269 -12.79 1.14 -1.20
CA ALA A 269 -12.54 2.18 -2.20
C ALA A 269 -12.70 1.68 -3.65
N THR A 270 -12.56 0.38 -3.95
CA THR A 270 -12.73 -0.18 -5.30
C THR A 270 -14.01 -0.92 -5.57
N ARG A 271 -14.87 -1.10 -4.57
CA ARG A 271 -16.00 -2.03 -4.65
C ARG A 271 -15.56 -3.47 -4.98
N GLN A 272 -14.43 -3.90 -4.41
CA GLN A 272 -14.00 -5.30 -4.46
C GLN A 272 -14.33 -6.01 -3.15
N VAL A 273 -14.14 -7.32 -3.13
CA VAL A 273 -14.34 -8.16 -1.93
C VAL A 273 -12.97 -8.52 -1.34
N PRO A 274 -12.75 -8.35 -0.03
CA PRO A 274 -11.52 -8.78 0.63
C PRO A 274 -11.33 -10.30 0.53
N THR A 275 -10.08 -10.74 0.60
CA THR A 275 -9.72 -12.16 0.40
C THR A 275 -10.24 -13.02 1.56
N ILE A 276 -10.12 -12.53 2.80
CA ILE A 276 -10.44 -13.28 4.02
C ILE A 276 -11.47 -12.50 4.84
N LYS A 277 -12.54 -13.20 5.27
CA LYS A 277 -13.41 -12.71 6.33
C LYS A 277 -12.83 -13.13 7.67
N VAL A 278 -12.34 -12.17 8.44
CA VAL A 278 -11.79 -12.44 9.78
C VAL A 278 -12.91 -12.89 10.72
N THR A 279 -12.59 -13.83 11.61
CA THR A 279 -13.45 -14.19 12.74
C THR A 279 -12.79 -13.70 14.03
N VAL A 280 -13.57 -13.02 14.87
CA VAL A 280 -13.10 -12.48 16.15
C VAL A 280 -13.99 -13.00 17.27
N PRO A 281 -13.76 -14.25 17.73
CA PRO A 281 -14.65 -14.86 18.72
C PRO A 281 -14.57 -14.21 20.09
N PHE A 282 -13.38 -13.78 20.52
CA PHE A 282 -13.17 -13.15 21.83
C PHE A 282 -12.17 -11.99 21.73
N PRO A 283 -12.64 -10.76 21.51
CA PRO A 283 -11.76 -9.61 21.42
C PRO A 283 -11.28 -9.18 22.82
N THR A 284 -10.13 -9.68 23.25
CA THR A 284 -9.58 -9.40 24.60
C THR A 284 -8.36 -8.49 24.60
N MET A 285 -7.85 -8.11 23.43
CA MET A 285 -6.64 -7.30 23.29
C MET A 285 -6.88 -6.04 22.48
N VAL A 286 -6.00 -5.05 22.67
CA VAL A 286 -5.85 -3.89 21.79
C VAL A 286 -4.84 -4.25 20.72
N ASP A 287 -5.27 -4.29 19.46
CA ASP A 287 -4.36 -4.55 18.34
C ASP A 287 -3.39 -3.37 18.15
N ARG A 288 -2.12 -3.68 17.86
CA ARG A 288 -1.06 -2.67 17.76
C ARG A 288 -1.19 -1.72 16.55
N PHE A 289 -1.89 -2.13 15.50
CA PHE A 289 -2.05 -1.38 14.26
C PHE A 289 -3.44 -0.74 14.15
N ILE A 290 -4.49 -1.51 14.46
CA ILE A 290 -5.88 -1.11 14.25
C ILE A 290 -6.69 -0.97 15.55
N GLY A 291 -6.04 -1.14 16.71
CA GLY A 291 -6.60 -0.79 18.01
C GLY A 291 -7.76 -1.66 18.44
N LEU A 292 -8.84 -1.02 18.86
CA LEU A 292 -10.09 -1.70 19.22
C LEU A 292 -11.02 -1.90 18.00
N SER A 293 -10.59 -1.50 16.79
CA SER A 293 -11.41 -1.55 15.58
C SER A 293 -11.35 -2.88 14.84
N TYR A 294 -10.41 -3.79 15.15
CA TYR A 294 -10.33 -5.10 14.46
C TYR A 294 -11.63 -5.93 14.46
N PRO A 295 -12.53 -5.88 15.47
CA PRO A 295 -13.80 -6.60 15.43
C PRO A 295 -14.82 -5.97 14.46
N LEU A 296 -14.54 -4.80 13.88
CA LEU A 296 -15.33 -4.22 12.78
C LEU A 296 -14.95 -4.79 11.41
N LEU A 297 -13.81 -5.48 11.27
CA LEU A 297 -13.39 -6.08 10.00
C LEU A 297 -14.45 -6.99 9.36
N PRO A 298 -15.19 -7.85 10.11
CA PRO A 298 -16.28 -8.64 9.55
C PRO A 298 -17.43 -7.78 9.00
N ILE A 299 -17.75 -6.65 9.66
CA ILE A 299 -18.77 -5.70 9.21
C ILE A 299 -18.32 -5.03 7.91
N PHE A 300 -17.07 -4.54 7.85
CA PHE A 300 -16.52 -3.95 6.62
C PHE A 300 -16.43 -4.95 5.47
N TYR A 301 -16.13 -6.22 5.76
CA TYR A 301 -16.20 -7.29 4.77
C TYR A 301 -17.60 -7.42 4.17
N ASP A 302 -18.64 -7.41 5.01
CA ASP A 302 -20.03 -7.51 4.57
C ASP A 302 -20.48 -6.26 3.78
N ILE A 303 -19.98 -5.07 4.14
CA ILE A 303 -20.15 -3.84 3.34
C ILE A 303 -19.50 -3.99 1.96
N CYS A 304 -18.26 -4.51 1.89
CA CYS A 304 -17.56 -4.76 0.62
C CYS A 304 -18.34 -5.73 -0.28
N LEU A 305 -18.90 -6.81 0.28
CA LEU A 305 -19.74 -7.76 -0.47
C LEU A 305 -20.93 -7.06 -1.12
N VAL A 306 -21.71 -6.32 -0.32
CA VAL A 306 -22.89 -5.60 -0.84
C VAL A 306 -22.48 -4.52 -1.85
N SER A 307 -21.42 -3.78 -1.57
CA SER A 307 -20.87 -2.76 -2.45
C SER A 307 -20.46 -3.32 -3.82
N ASN A 308 -19.78 -4.47 -3.83
CA ASN A 308 -19.37 -5.17 -5.05
C ASN A 308 -20.57 -5.66 -5.86
N GLU A 309 -21.57 -6.27 -5.20
CA GLU A 309 -22.81 -6.70 -5.86
C GLU A 309 -23.51 -5.51 -6.52
N LEU A 310 -23.68 -4.41 -5.78
CA LEU A 310 -24.29 -3.18 -6.31
C LEU A 310 -23.49 -2.53 -7.46
N ALA A 311 -22.21 -2.88 -7.67
CA ALA A 311 -21.43 -2.36 -8.78
C ALA A 311 -21.85 -2.97 -10.14
N GLY A 312 -22.47 -4.16 -10.10
CA GLY A 312 -22.89 -4.91 -11.29
C GLY A 312 -24.37 -4.77 -11.67
N TYR A 313 -25.20 -4.10 -10.84
CA TYR A 313 -26.65 -4.03 -11.04
C TYR A 313 -27.16 -2.59 -11.21
N LEU A 314 -28.21 -2.42 -12.02
CA LEU A 314 -29.01 -1.20 -12.07
C LEU A 314 -29.94 -1.11 -10.83
N PRO A 315 -30.31 0.09 -10.37
CA PRO A 315 -30.80 0.36 -9.00
C PRO A 315 -32.24 -0.11 -8.69
N SER A 316 -32.85 -0.95 -9.52
CA SER A 316 -34.25 -1.34 -9.33
C SER A 316 -34.39 -2.37 -8.22
N GLN A 317 -34.54 -1.87 -6.99
CA GLN A 317 -35.17 -2.49 -5.81
C GLN A 317 -34.87 -3.99 -5.60
N ASN A 318 -33.65 -4.29 -5.17
CA ASN A 318 -33.37 -5.61 -4.60
C ASN A 318 -33.67 -5.57 -3.10
N ALA A 319 -34.90 -5.94 -2.71
CA ALA A 319 -35.33 -6.01 -1.31
C ALA A 319 -34.37 -6.86 -0.43
N GLU A 320 -33.68 -7.84 -1.03
CA GLU A 320 -32.67 -8.64 -0.33
C GLU A 320 -31.40 -7.84 0.00
N ILE A 321 -30.94 -6.96 -0.90
CA ILE A 321 -29.80 -6.07 -0.62
C ILE A 321 -30.17 -5.10 0.50
N SER A 322 -31.36 -4.50 0.46
CA SER A 322 -31.86 -3.64 1.54
C SER A 322 -31.86 -4.37 2.88
N ARG A 323 -32.45 -5.58 2.93
CA ARG A 323 -32.48 -6.41 4.14
C ARG A 323 -31.09 -6.76 4.67
N ARG A 324 -30.12 -7.00 3.79
CA ARG A 324 -28.72 -7.25 4.18
C ARG A 324 -28.07 -5.99 4.74
N LEU A 325 -28.27 -4.83 4.11
CA LEU A 325 -27.79 -3.55 4.64
C LEU A 325 -28.40 -3.25 6.02
N ASP A 326 -29.68 -3.55 6.24
CA ASP A 326 -30.34 -3.34 7.54
C ASP A 326 -29.68 -4.18 8.66
N LYS A 327 -29.33 -5.44 8.35
CA LYS A 327 -28.60 -6.31 9.28
C LYS A 327 -27.20 -5.79 9.57
N ILE A 328 -26.48 -5.34 8.55
CA ILE A 328 -25.11 -4.80 8.70
C ILE A 328 -25.17 -3.50 9.52
N GLU A 329 -26.15 -2.64 9.26
CA GLU A 329 -26.37 -1.40 10.00
C GLU A 329 -26.72 -1.66 11.46
N THR A 330 -27.63 -2.58 11.75
CA THR A 330 -27.97 -2.97 13.11
C THR A 330 -26.73 -3.47 13.85
N ALA A 331 -25.93 -4.34 13.21
CA ALA A 331 -24.67 -4.80 13.77
C ALA A 331 -23.68 -3.65 14.04
N ALA A 332 -23.59 -2.65 13.15
CA ALA A 332 -22.73 -1.48 13.34
C ALA A 332 -23.23 -0.52 14.44
N ILE A 333 -24.55 -0.39 14.60
CA ILE A 333 -25.18 0.41 15.66
C ILE A 333 -24.95 -0.23 17.02
N GLU A 334 -25.21 -1.54 17.13
CA GLU A 334 -25.08 -2.33 18.37
C GLU A 334 -23.61 -2.56 18.76
N TRP A 335 -22.69 -2.43 17.82
CA TRP A 335 -21.26 -2.61 18.09
C TRP A 335 -20.73 -1.55 19.06
N ILE A 336 -20.08 -2.06 20.11
CA ILE A 336 -19.36 -1.26 21.11
C ILE A 336 -17.90 -1.73 21.11
N PRO A 337 -16.91 -0.83 21.20
CA PRO A 337 -15.51 -1.22 21.30
C PRO A 337 -15.29 -2.21 22.45
N PRO A 338 -14.68 -3.38 22.22
CA PRO A 338 -14.44 -4.36 23.28
C PRO A 338 -13.23 -3.92 24.11
N VAL A 339 -13.50 -3.08 25.11
CA VAL A 339 -12.47 -2.54 26.01
C VAL A 339 -12.02 -3.63 27.00
N PRO A 340 -10.72 -3.98 27.06
CA PRO A 340 -10.21 -4.93 28.05
C PRO A 340 -10.41 -4.44 29.49
N SER A 341 -10.56 -5.36 30.44
CA SER A 341 -10.85 -5.02 31.84
C SER A 341 -9.78 -4.14 32.51
N ASN A 342 -8.52 -4.26 32.08
CA ASN A 342 -7.39 -3.48 32.60
C ASN A 342 -6.95 -2.34 31.64
N PHE A 343 -7.79 -1.93 30.70
CA PHE A 343 -7.42 -0.96 29.66
C PHE A 343 -6.85 0.37 30.21
N LEU A 344 -7.50 0.95 31.22
CA LEU A 344 -7.05 2.21 31.83
C LEU A 344 -5.80 2.03 32.72
N GLY A 345 -5.47 0.80 33.12
CA GLY A 345 -4.21 0.48 33.80
C GLY A 345 -3.05 0.27 32.81
N GLU A 346 -3.36 -0.13 31.57
CA GLU A 346 -2.37 -0.42 30.54
C GLU A 346 -2.00 0.78 29.68
N PHE A 347 -2.93 1.68 29.41
CA PHE A 347 -2.71 2.81 28.51
C PHE A 347 -2.72 4.13 29.27
N GLN A 348 -1.85 5.07 28.85
CA GLN A 348 -1.92 6.43 29.36
C GLN A 348 -3.28 7.04 28.98
N PRO A 349 -3.86 7.95 29.80
CA PRO A 349 -5.19 8.49 29.54
C PRO A 349 -5.36 9.09 28.13
N MET A 350 -4.35 9.80 27.62
CA MET A 350 -4.37 10.36 26.26
C MET A 350 -4.33 9.28 25.17
N ASP A 351 -3.56 8.21 25.37
CA ASP A 351 -3.55 7.07 24.44
C ASP A 351 -4.89 6.35 24.44
N ALA A 352 -5.50 6.16 25.61
CA ALA A 352 -6.83 5.56 25.74
C ALA A 352 -7.89 6.38 24.98
N VAL A 353 -7.87 7.72 25.10
CA VAL A 353 -8.74 8.61 24.34
C VAL A 353 -8.55 8.42 22.83
N ARG A 354 -7.30 8.40 22.34
CA ARG A 354 -7.02 8.25 20.90
C ARG A 354 -7.47 6.89 20.37
N ILE A 355 -7.24 5.81 21.10
CA ILE A 355 -7.67 4.45 20.72
C ILE A 355 -9.20 4.37 20.65
N LEU A 356 -9.91 4.94 21.64
CA LEU A 356 -11.38 4.95 21.66
C LEU A 356 -11.96 5.83 20.54
N ALA A 357 -11.36 7.00 20.30
CA ALA A 357 -11.75 7.89 19.21
C ALA A 357 -11.58 7.19 17.85
N GLN A 358 -10.45 6.51 17.63
CA GLN A 358 -10.19 5.70 16.44
C GLN A 358 -11.31 4.65 16.24
N ALA A 359 -11.62 3.89 17.28
CA ALA A 359 -12.69 2.89 17.26
C ALA A 359 -14.05 3.48 16.91
N ARG A 360 -14.38 4.63 17.49
CA ARG A 360 -15.63 5.33 17.23
C ARG A 360 -15.74 5.83 15.80
N VAL A 361 -14.69 6.42 15.24
CA VAL A 361 -14.75 6.94 13.86
C VAL A 361 -14.83 5.83 12.81
N TYR A 362 -14.28 4.63 13.06
CA TYR A 362 -14.50 3.49 12.17
C TYR A 362 -15.95 2.99 12.24
N ARG A 363 -16.58 2.98 13.42
CA ARG A 363 -18.00 2.66 13.53
C ARG A 363 -18.86 3.66 12.74
N LEU A 364 -18.56 4.97 12.87
CA LEU A 364 -19.25 6.03 12.13
C LEU A 364 -19.01 5.92 10.61
N LEU A 365 -17.78 5.56 10.19
CA LEU A 365 -17.46 5.27 8.79
C LEU A 365 -18.35 4.15 8.24
N ALA A 366 -18.54 3.06 8.99
CA ALA A 366 -19.41 1.96 8.55
C ALA A 366 -20.85 2.46 8.30
N LEU A 367 -21.41 3.26 9.20
CA LEU A 367 -22.75 3.83 9.07
C LEU A 367 -22.85 4.77 7.86
N LEU A 368 -21.87 5.65 7.68
CA LEU A 368 -21.81 6.55 6.52
C LEU A 368 -21.74 5.77 5.19
N LEU A 369 -20.92 4.71 5.12
CA LEU A 369 -20.81 3.88 3.92
C LEU A 369 -22.11 3.14 3.62
N ILE A 370 -22.75 2.55 4.64
CA ILE A 370 -24.05 1.88 4.50
C ILE A 370 -25.10 2.87 3.99
N HIS A 371 -25.15 4.07 4.56
CA HIS A 371 -26.03 5.15 4.08
C HIS A 371 -25.79 5.47 2.61
N ARG A 372 -24.53 5.65 2.21
CA ARG A 372 -24.16 5.98 0.82
C ARG A 372 -24.31 4.84 -0.17
N LEU A 373 -24.39 3.59 0.29
CA LEU A 373 -24.80 2.47 -0.54
C LEU A 373 -26.31 2.47 -0.83
N ARG A 374 -27.12 3.04 0.06
CA ARG A 374 -28.57 3.23 -0.14
C ARG A 374 -28.90 4.51 -0.90
N ASN A 375 -28.18 5.58 -0.60
CA ASN A 375 -28.50 6.94 -0.99
C ASN A 375 -27.31 7.57 -1.74
N PRO A 376 -27.36 7.69 -3.08
CA PRO A 376 -26.34 8.40 -3.84
C PRO A 376 -26.29 9.88 -3.46
N PHE A 377 -25.25 10.61 -3.90
CA PHE A 377 -25.17 12.04 -3.67
C PHE A 377 -26.41 12.77 -4.21
N GLY A 378 -26.88 13.78 -3.46
CA GLY A 378 -28.13 14.48 -3.75
C GLY A 378 -29.37 13.82 -3.14
N GLN A 379 -29.25 12.62 -2.57
CA GLN A 379 -30.33 11.93 -1.86
C GLN A 379 -29.96 11.75 -0.39
N ASN A 380 -30.87 12.17 0.51
CA ASN A 380 -30.69 12.07 1.97
C ASN A 380 -29.33 12.58 2.47
N ASP A 381 -28.81 13.65 1.86
CA ASP A 381 -27.48 14.19 2.15
C ASP A 381 -27.35 14.74 3.58
N ARG A 382 -28.45 15.15 4.21
CA ARG A 382 -28.45 15.66 5.61
C ARG A 382 -27.96 14.62 6.61
N GLU A 383 -28.31 13.36 6.41
CA GLU A 383 -27.88 12.28 7.29
C GLU A 383 -26.40 11.94 7.08
N ALA A 384 -25.93 11.97 5.83
CA ALA A 384 -24.51 11.81 5.52
C ALA A 384 -23.66 12.95 6.09
N GLU A 385 -24.16 14.19 6.02
CA GLU A 385 -23.55 15.37 6.62
C GLU A 385 -23.47 15.24 8.14
N HIS A 386 -24.50 14.71 8.79
CA HIS A 386 -24.48 14.44 10.23
C HIS A 386 -23.37 13.45 10.61
N TRP A 387 -23.27 12.31 9.90
CA TRP A 387 -22.19 11.34 10.13
C TRP A 387 -20.80 11.91 9.86
N SER A 388 -20.65 12.71 8.80
CA SER A 388 -19.41 13.42 8.50
C SER A 388 -19.01 14.36 9.64
N GLN A 389 -19.95 15.18 10.11
CA GLN A 389 -19.69 16.12 11.19
C GLN A 389 -19.32 15.41 12.50
N ASP A 390 -19.97 14.28 12.81
CA ASP A 390 -19.65 13.46 13.98
C ASP A 390 -18.24 12.87 13.90
N ILE A 391 -17.82 12.40 12.72
CA ILE A 391 -16.44 11.90 12.51
C ILE A 391 -15.43 13.03 12.74
N ILE A 392 -15.62 14.20 12.11
CA ILE A 392 -14.69 15.33 12.25
C ILE A 392 -14.66 15.85 13.70
N ASN A 393 -15.82 15.96 14.34
CA ASN A 393 -15.92 16.40 15.74
C ASN A 393 -15.19 15.46 16.69
N GLU A 394 -15.33 14.15 16.52
CA GLU A 394 -14.65 13.16 17.36
C GLU A 394 -13.12 13.26 17.19
N LEU A 395 -12.64 13.37 15.95
CA LEU A 395 -11.21 13.54 15.67
C LEU A 395 -10.66 14.83 16.28
N GLU A 396 -11.34 15.96 16.10
CA GLU A 396 -10.92 17.25 16.63
C GLU A 396 -11.00 17.31 18.17
N PHE A 397 -12.02 16.66 18.76
CA PHE A 397 -12.14 16.54 20.20
C PHE A 397 -10.96 15.75 20.78
N ALA A 398 -10.67 14.56 20.23
CA ALA A 398 -9.55 13.74 20.65
C ALA A 398 -8.21 14.46 20.50
N ASN A 399 -8.00 15.14 19.36
CA ASN A 399 -6.79 15.91 19.10
C ASN A 399 -6.58 17.04 20.14
N ARG A 400 -7.63 17.80 20.45
CA ARG A 400 -7.57 18.88 21.46
C ARG A 400 -7.28 18.35 22.86
N LEU A 401 -7.89 17.23 23.24
CA LEU A 401 -7.68 16.62 24.56
C LEU A 401 -6.29 16.00 24.72
N CYS A 402 -5.67 15.59 23.62
CA CYS A 402 -4.37 14.92 23.59
C CYS A 402 -3.22 15.85 23.18
N ASN A 403 -3.27 17.12 23.60
CA ASN A 403 -2.23 18.12 23.35
C ASN A 403 -1.87 18.28 21.85
N ASN A 404 -2.87 18.31 20.98
CA ASN A 404 -2.72 18.41 19.52
C ASN A 404 -1.95 17.24 18.89
N ARG A 405 -1.96 16.07 19.53
CA ARG A 405 -1.50 14.81 18.91
C ARG A 405 -2.67 14.15 18.17
N PRO A 406 -2.56 13.94 16.84
CA PRO A 406 -3.66 13.43 16.04
C PRO A 406 -3.99 11.97 16.39
N VAL A 407 -5.19 11.52 16.06
CA VAL A 407 -5.51 10.08 16.10
C VAL A 407 -4.84 9.41 14.90
N HIS A 408 -4.19 8.25 15.09
CA HIS A 408 -3.53 7.49 14.02
C HIS A 408 -4.47 6.49 13.34
N CYS A 409 -4.11 6.04 12.14
CA CYS A 409 -4.86 5.05 11.38
C CYS A 409 -6.31 5.49 11.12
N VAL A 410 -6.54 6.76 10.77
CA VAL A 410 -7.90 7.33 10.51
C VAL A 410 -8.05 7.93 9.12
N SER A 411 -7.11 7.65 8.20
CA SER A 411 -7.11 8.17 6.83
C SER A 411 -8.45 7.92 6.11
N MET A 412 -9.01 6.71 6.21
CA MET A 412 -10.28 6.37 5.55
C MET A 412 -11.51 7.05 6.18
N PRO A 413 -11.75 6.99 7.51
CA PRO A 413 -12.82 7.77 8.15
C PRO A 413 -12.75 9.27 7.84
N PHE A 414 -11.54 9.85 7.89
CA PHE A 414 -11.34 11.26 7.59
C PHE A 414 -11.71 11.60 6.14
N LEU A 415 -11.19 10.83 5.16
CA LEU A 415 -11.53 11.04 3.75
C LEU A 415 -13.03 10.91 3.51
N ALA A 416 -13.66 9.88 4.09
CA ALA A 416 -15.11 9.64 4.06
C ALA A 416 -15.90 10.85 4.51
N ALA A 417 -15.55 11.42 5.67
CA ALA A 417 -16.20 12.62 6.16
C ALA A 417 -15.93 13.84 5.28
N ALA A 418 -14.67 14.05 4.86
CA ALA A 418 -14.27 15.25 4.12
C ALA A 418 -14.96 15.40 2.76
N VAL A 419 -15.20 14.31 2.04
CA VAL A 419 -15.92 14.34 0.76
C VAL A 419 -17.38 14.78 0.94
N GLU A 420 -18.01 14.50 2.08
CA GLU A 420 -19.40 14.90 2.36
C GLU A 420 -19.57 16.42 2.49
N VAL A 421 -18.48 17.14 2.78
CA VAL A 421 -18.48 18.60 2.97
C VAL A 421 -18.87 19.36 1.71
N THR A 422 -19.90 20.20 1.84
CA THR A 422 -20.42 21.06 0.78
C THR A 422 -19.99 22.53 0.94
N GLU A 423 -19.83 23.01 2.17
CA GLU A 423 -19.51 24.41 2.45
C GLU A 423 -18.07 24.77 2.02
N PRO A 424 -17.86 25.84 1.23
CA PRO A 424 -16.53 26.24 0.75
C PRO A 424 -15.49 26.48 1.84
N ALA A 425 -15.88 27.14 2.94
CA ALA A 425 -14.97 27.41 4.07
C ALA A 425 -14.50 26.10 4.74
N MET A 426 -15.42 25.16 4.93
CA MET A 426 -15.10 23.85 5.49
C MET A 426 -14.26 22.98 4.55
N ARG A 427 -14.43 23.10 3.23
CA ARG A 427 -13.57 22.42 2.24
C ARG A 427 -12.10 22.87 2.36
N VAL A 428 -11.85 24.15 2.55
CA VAL A 428 -10.49 24.68 2.81
C VAL A 428 -9.93 24.07 4.11
N LYS A 429 -10.72 24.09 5.19
CA LYS A 429 -10.34 23.46 6.46
C LYS A 429 -10.03 21.97 6.29
N MET A 430 -10.81 21.22 5.52
CA MET A 430 -10.54 19.80 5.26
C MET A 430 -9.20 19.59 4.54
N LEU A 431 -8.83 20.45 3.59
CA LEU A 431 -7.54 20.36 2.90
C LEU A 431 -6.34 20.64 3.82
N GLU A 432 -6.53 21.46 4.85
CA GLU A 432 -5.53 21.69 5.91
C GLU A 432 -5.42 20.46 6.83
N LEU A 433 -6.55 19.90 7.23
CA LEU A 433 -6.62 18.71 8.09
C LEU A 433 -6.04 17.43 7.45
N VAL A 434 -5.83 17.41 6.13
CA VAL A 434 -5.10 16.33 5.45
C VAL A 434 -3.73 16.10 6.08
N ASP A 435 -3.01 17.16 6.48
CA ASP A 435 -1.70 16.99 7.11
C ASP A 435 -1.78 16.48 8.56
N THR A 436 -2.96 16.53 9.17
CA THR A 436 -3.21 16.07 10.54
C THR A 436 -3.65 14.62 10.57
N TYR A 437 -4.61 14.23 9.72
CA TYR A 437 -5.28 12.92 9.82
C TYR A 437 -4.88 11.91 8.74
N ILE A 438 -4.13 12.33 7.71
CA ILE A 438 -3.47 11.40 6.80
C ILE A 438 -2.01 11.25 7.22
N ASP A 439 -1.61 10.01 7.35
CA ASP A 439 -0.32 9.59 7.88
C ASP A 439 0.86 10.40 7.32
N SER A 440 1.70 10.90 8.22
CA SER A 440 2.84 11.78 7.90
C SER A 440 3.90 11.13 7.04
N TYR A 441 4.02 9.81 7.13
CA TYR A 441 4.95 9.03 6.32
C TYR A 441 4.49 8.84 4.87
N GLY A 442 3.26 9.26 4.50
CA GLY A 442 2.72 9.15 3.15
C GLY A 442 2.53 10.50 2.42
N PRO A 443 3.59 11.24 2.07
CA PRO A 443 3.45 12.52 1.35
C PRO A 443 2.77 12.35 -0.01
N ALA A 444 2.99 11.21 -0.67
CA ALA A 444 2.27 10.84 -1.90
C ALA A 444 0.77 10.72 -1.66
N VAL A 445 0.36 10.08 -0.56
CA VAL A 445 -1.05 9.91 -0.17
C VAL A 445 -1.68 11.26 0.19
N ARG A 446 -0.99 12.12 0.92
CA ARG A 446 -1.48 13.47 1.24
C ARG A 446 -1.71 14.32 0.00
N LYS A 447 -0.82 14.23 -0.98
CA LYS A 447 -0.98 14.92 -2.27
C LYS A 447 -2.17 14.36 -3.03
N TRP A 448 -2.29 13.03 -3.09
CA TRP A 448 -3.41 12.34 -3.72
C TRP A 448 -4.74 12.71 -3.06
N ALA A 449 -4.81 12.72 -1.73
CA ALA A 449 -6.02 13.03 -0.98
C ALA A 449 -6.56 14.43 -1.30
N ARG A 450 -5.69 15.44 -1.38
CA ARG A 450 -6.11 16.79 -1.78
C ARG A 450 -6.64 16.83 -3.21
N PHE A 451 -5.99 16.13 -4.12
CA PHE A 451 -6.44 16.00 -5.51
C PHE A 451 -7.81 15.33 -5.59
N TYR A 452 -7.98 14.21 -4.89
CA TYR A 452 -9.21 13.42 -4.81
C TYR A 452 -10.38 14.24 -4.23
N LEU A 453 -10.18 14.89 -3.07
CA LEU A 453 -11.21 15.72 -2.43
C LEU A 453 -11.65 16.86 -3.35
N THR A 454 -10.68 17.60 -3.90
CA THR A 454 -10.97 18.73 -4.78
C THR A 454 -11.76 18.29 -6.00
N GLY A 455 -11.38 17.16 -6.60
CA GLY A 455 -12.05 16.68 -7.80
C GLY A 455 -13.45 16.12 -7.53
N ILE A 456 -13.69 15.44 -6.40
CA ILE A 456 -15.05 15.02 -6.03
C ILE A 456 -15.95 16.22 -5.75
N TRP A 457 -15.45 17.22 -5.03
CA TRP A 457 -16.23 18.43 -4.77
C TRP A 457 -16.60 19.14 -6.08
N GLN A 458 -15.71 19.20 -7.07
CA GLN A 458 -16.02 19.73 -8.39
C GLN A 458 -17.08 18.91 -9.13
N ASP A 459 -17.02 17.58 -9.07
CA ASP A 459 -18.02 16.71 -9.69
C ASP A 459 -19.40 16.90 -9.05
N ARG A 460 -19.44 17.06 -7.72
CA ARG A 460 -20.67 17.37 -6.96
C ARG A 460 -21.23 18.74 -7.31
N ASP A 461 -20.38 19.77 -7.39
CA ASP A 461 -20.80 21.14 -7.74
C ASP A 461 -21.36 21.22 -9.17
N ARG A 462 -20.96 20.31 -10.06
CA ARG A 462 -21.49 20.17 -11.42
C ARG A 462 -22.80 19.37 -11.50
N GLY A 463 -23.31 18.86 -10.37
CA GLY A 463 -24.54 18.08 -10.32
C GLY A 463 -24.45 16.71 -11.02
N GLN A 464 -23.24 16.16 -11.19
CA GLN A 464 -23.11 14.85 -11.80
C GLN A 464 -23.56 13.77 -10.80
N PRO A 465 -24.46 12.84 -11.18
CA PRO A 465 -24.88 11.75 -10.33
C PRO A 465 -23.70 10.79 -10.16
N THR A 466 -22.91 11.06 -9.13
CA THR A 466 -21.73 10.27 -8.78
C THR A 466 -22.05 9.50 -7.52
N TRP A 467 -21.63 8.24 -7.49
CA TRP A 467 -21.50 7.54 -6.22
C TRP A 467 -20.13 7.87 -5.67
N TRP A 468 -20.04 8.01 -4.34
CA TRP A 468 -18.78 7.96 -3.60
C TRP A 468 -17.82 6.91 -4.21
N LEU A 469 -18.41 5.74 -4.48
CA LEU A 469 -17.73 4.53 -4.93
C LEU A 469 -17.60 4.39 -6.45
N SER A 470 -18.01 5.36 -7.27
CA SER A 470 -17.96 5.25 -8.74
C SER A 470 -17.22 6.37 -9.46
N SER A 471 -16.63 7.35 -8.74
CA SER A 471 -15.92 8.44 -9.41
C SER A 471 -14.72 7.90 -10.22
N ASP A 472 -14.67 8.23 -11.51
CA ASP A 472 -13.57 7.89 -12.43
C ASP A 472 -12.22 8.52 -12.02
N GLN A 473 -12.26 9.50 -11.11
CA GLN A 473 -11.06 10.12 -10.54
C GLN A 473 -10.23 9.19 -9.64
N LYS A 474 -10.72 7.98 -9.37
CA LYS A 474 -9.94 6.88 -8.77
C LYS A 474 -8.75 6.43 -9.63
N SER A 475 -8.78 6.71 -10.94
CA SER A 475 -7.87 6.12 -11.92
C SER A 475 -6.51 6.80 -12.04
N SER A 476 -6.30 8.02 -11.53
CA SER A 476 -5.08 8.78 -11.83
C SER A 476 -3.89 8.52 -10.91
N VAL A 477 -4.07 7.93 -9.72
CA VAL A 477 -3.03 7.19 -8.98
C VAL A 477 -3.72 6.18 -8.07
N GLY A 478 -3.41 4.89 -8.30
CA GLY A 478 -3.72 3.82 -7.35
C GLY A 478 -5.13 3.22 -7.40
N PHE A 479 -5.63 2.79 -8.56
CA PHE A 479 -6.49 1.59 -8.62
C PHE A 479 -6.36 0.72 -9.89
N THR A 480 -5.67 1.17 -10.94
CA THR A 480 -5.32 0.33 -12.10
C THR A 480 -3.97 0.73 -12.68
N SER A 481 -2.92 -0.03 -12.36
CA SER A 481 -1.70 -0.30 -13.18
C SER A 481 -0.47 -0.51 -12.30
N LEU A 482 -0.20 -1.78 -12.02
CA LEU A 482 1.14 -2.37 -12.07
C LEU A 482 1.04 -3.66 -12.87
#